data_AF-A0A093X2I2-F1
#
_entry.id   AF-A0A093X2I2-F1
#
_cell.length_a   1.000
_cell.length_b   1.000
_cell.length_c   1.000
_cell.angle_alpha   90.00
_cell.angle_beta   90.00
_cell.angle_gamma   90.00
#
_symmetry.space_group_name_H-M   'P 1'
#
loop_
_entity.id
_entity.type
_entity.pdbx_description
1 polymer ?
#
loop_
_entity_poly.entity_id
_entity_poly.type
_entity_poly.pdbx_seq_one_letter_code
_entity_poly.pdbx_strand_id
1 'polypeptide(L)'
;MPGDLGEATSRIVDVVKREGIVEGRPWAVRVALGSDGMGSAKQKCQEMLQLLDAWEDVSASTDREGQAIVANEEMFGFTSILEV
;
A
#
# COMPACT_ATOMS: atom_id res chain seq x y z
N MET A 1 -10.61 10.05 18.82
CA MET A 1 -9.30 9.52 18.38
C MET A 1 -8.43 9.35 19.63
N PRO A 2 -8.07 8.11 20.02
CA PRO A 2 -7.26 7.86 21.22
C PRO A 2 -5.77 7.67 20.85
N GLY A 3 -5.21 8.53 20.00
CA GLY A 3 -3.80 8.42 19.59
C GLY A 3 -2.87 9.05 20.62
N ASP A 4 -1.74 8.39 20.89
CA ASP A 4 -0.65 8.95 21.68
C ASP A 4 0.45 9.49 20.74
N LEU A 5 0.71 10.79 20.79
CA LEU A 5 1.71 11.47 19.97
C LEU A 5 3.14 11.04 20.31
N GLY A 6 3.43 10.76 21.57
CA GLY A 6 4.74 10.28 22.03
C GLY A 6 5.03 8.90 21.47
N GLU A 7 4.06 7.98 21.57
CA GLU A 7 4.19 6.66 20.95
C GLU A 7 4.30 6.75 19.43
N ALA A 8 3.46 7.55 18.77
CA ALA A 8 3.50 7.72 17.31
C ALA A 8 4.87 8.22 16.84
N THR A 9 5.44 9.22 17.52
CA THR A 9 6.77 9.75 17.20
C THR A 9 7.85 8.69 17.42
N SER A 10 7.78 7.92 18.51
CA SER A 10 8.69 6.81 18.76
C SER A 10 8.63 5.76 17.64
N ARG A 11 7.42 5.40 17.16
CA ARG A 11 7.26 4.44 16.06
C ARG A 11 7.82 4.96 14.75
N ILE A 12 7.70 6.25 14.46
CA ILE A 12 8.32 6.85 13.27
C ILE A 12 9.84 6.69 13.33
N VAL A 13 10.46 6.96 14.49
CA VAL A 13 11.91 6.80 14.67
C VAL A 13 12.33 5.34 14.50
N ASP A 14 11.62 4.40 15.15
CA ASP A 14 11.85 2.96 15.03
C ASP A 14 11.83 2.53 13.55
N VAL A 15 10.82 2.96 12.78
CA VAL A 15 10.65 2.66 11.35
C VAL A 15 11.78 3.23 10.48
N VAL A 16 12.11 4.51 10.65
CA VAL A 16 13.12 5.18 9.82
C VAL A 16 14.51 4.60 10.07
N LYS A 17 14.83 4.30 11.33
CA LYS A 17 16.12 3.69 11.70
C LYS A 17 16.16 2.18 11.49
N ARG A 18 15.00 1.52 11.34
CA ARG A 18 14.84 0.06 11.28
C ARG A 18 15.33 -0.63 12.57
N GLU A 19 15.01 -0.03 13.71
CA GLU A 19 15.45 -0.46 15.04
C GLU A 19 14.24 -0.63 15.98
N GLY A 20 14.48 -1.14 17.19
CA GLY A 20 13.44 -1.22 18.22
C GLY A 20 12.35 -2.23 17.86
N ILE A 21 11.08 -1.83 17.93
CA ILE A 21 9.95 -2.77 17.73
C ILE A 21 9.83 -3.30 16.28
N VAL A 22 10.49 -2.66 15.33
CA VAL A 22 10.48 -3.05 13.92
C VAL A 22 11.76 -3.75 13.48
N GLU A 23 12.69 -4.01 14.40
CA GLU A 23 13.93 -4.70 14.09
C GLU A 23 13.67 -6.07 13.45
N GLY A 24 14.42 -6.39 12.39
CA GLY A 24 14.26 -7.63 11.62
C GLY A 24 13.03 -7.68 10.69
N ARG A 25 12.20 -6.64 10.64
CA ARG A 25 11.11 -6.56 9.65
C ARG A 25 11.64 -6.10 8.28
N PRO A 26 11.03 -6.56 7.17
CA PRO A 26 11.24 -5.96 5.86
C PRO A 26 10.94 -4.46 5.87
N TRP A 27 11.53 -3.74 4.92
CA TRP A 27 11.27 -2.32 4.72
C TRP A 27 9.78 -2.05 4.49
N ALA A 28 9.25 -1.07 5.21
CA ALA A 28 7.88 -0.61 5.04
C ALA A 28 7.85 0.74 4.32
N VAL A 29 7.47 0.74 3.03
CA VAL A 29 7.32 1.98 2.24
C VAL A 29 6.23 2.90 2.80
N ARG A 30 5.21 2.31 3.45
CA ARG A 30 4.11 3.03 4.11
C ARG A 30 3.78 2.35 5.43
N VAL A 31 3.55 3.15 6.48
CA VAL A 31 3.14 2.66 7.80
C VAL A 31 1.90 3.44 8.26
N ALA A 32 0.81 2.72 8.52
CA ALA A 32 -0.38 3.30 9.14
C ALA A 32 -0.19 3.34 10.66
N LEU A 33 -0.35 4.53 11.26
CA LEU A 33 -0.25 4.75 12.70
C LEU A 33 -1.65 4.88 13.29
N GLY A 34 -1.89 4.19 14.41
CA GLY A 34 -3.20 4.17 15.07
C GLY A 34 -4.22 3.26 14.40
N SER A 35 -5.24 2.87 15.15
CA SER A 35 -6.29 1.95 14.69
C SER A 35 -7.19 2.54 13.61
N ASP A 36 -7.42 3.85 13.66
CA ASP A 36 -8.16 4.62 12.67
C ASP A 36 -7.38 4.77 11.36
N GLY A 37 -6.08 5.07 11.43
CA GLY A 37 -5.18 5.05 10.29
C GLY A 37 -5.13 3.68 9.63
N MET A 38 -4.97 2.61 10.43
CA MET A 38 -4.99 1.22 9.94
C MET A 38 -6.33 0.85 9.29
N GLY A 39 -7.45 1.18 9.95
CA GLY A 39 -8.79 0.91 9.43
C GLY A 39 -9.07 1.63 8.12
N SER A 40 -8.70 2.92 8.05
CA SER A 40 -8.88 3.75 6.85
C SER A 40 -8.03 3.27 5.68
N ALA A 41 -6.75 2.92 5.94
CA ALA A 41 -5.87 2.37 4.92
C ALA A 41 -6.43 1.06 4.35
N LYS A 42 -6.86 0.13 5.22
CA LYS A 42 -7.44 -1.14 4.80
C LYS A 42 -8.73 -0.95 4.00
N GLN A 43 -9.62 -0.09 4.48
CA GLN A 43 -10.85 0.26 3.77
C GLN A 43 -10.54 0.78 2.37
N LYS A 44 -9.61 1.73 2.22
CA LYS A 44 -9.27 2.30 0.89
C LYS A 44 -8.68 1.28 -0.07
N CYS A 45 -7.80 0.39 0.40
CA CYS A 45 -7.31 -0.69 -0.45
C CYS A 45 -8.44 -1.60 -0.94
N GLN A 46 -9.39 -1.96 -0.05
CA GLN A 46 -10.51 -2.83 -0.40
C GLN A 46 -11.50 -2.14 -1.37
N GLU A 47 -11.86 -0.89 -1.11
CA GLU A 47 -12.75 -0.10 -1.97
C GLU A 47 -12.14 0.11 -3.36
N MET A 48 -10.82 0.34 -3.43
CA MET A 48 -10.12 0.52 -4.71
C MET A 48 -10.18 -0.74 -5.57
N LEU A 49 -9.95 -1.91 -4.97
CA LEU A 49 -10.07 -3.19 -5.69
C LEU A 49 -11.51 -3.40 -6.19
N GLN A 50 -12.51 -3.18 -5.34
CA GLN A 50 -13.92 -3.28 -5.74
C GLN A 50 -14.28 -2.33 -6.88
N LEU A 51 -13.76 -1.11 -6.85
CA LEU A 51 -13.99 -0.13 -7.90
C LEU A 51 -13.33 -0.54 -9.23
N LEU A 52 -12.10 -1.05 -9.19
CA LEU A 52 -11.39 -1.55 -10.37
C LEU A 52 -12.15 -2.71 -11.01
N ASP A 53 -12.61 -3.68 -10.22
CA ASP A 53 -13.41 -4.81 -10.71
C ASP A 53 -14.74 -4.32 -11.32
N ALA A 54 -15.39 -3.35 -10.68
CA ALA A 54 -16.69 -2.84 -11.14
C ALA A 54 -16.60 -1.99 -12.42
N TRP A 55 -15.43 -1.45 -12.75
CA TRP A 55 -15.18 -0.57 -13.90
C TRP A 55 -14.16 -1.18 -14.86
N GLU A 56 -13.93 -2.49 -14.82
CA GLU A 56 -12.94 -3.17 -15.65
C GLU A 56 -13.22 -2.95 -17.14
N ASP A 57 -14.48 -3.04 -17.56
CA ASP A 57 -14.91 -2.87 -18.95
C ASP A 57 -14.55 -1.50 -19.52
N VAL A 58 -14.78 -0.43 -18.75
CA VAL A 58 -14.44 0.95 -19.12
C VAL A 58 -12.93 1.19 -18.99
N SER A 59 -12.31 0.65 -17.95
CA SER A 59 -10.89 0.88 -17.66
C SER A 59 -9.98 0.22 -18.70
N ALA A 60 -10.37 -0.97 -19.18
CA ALA A 60 -9.65 -1.70 -20.23
C ALA A 60 -10.07 -1.30 -21.65
N SER A 61 -11.12 -0.49 -21.83
CA SER A 61 -11.64 -0.16 -23.18
C SER A 61 -10.69 0.69 -24.03
N THR A 62 -9.60 1.20 -23.45
CA THR A 62 -8.58 1.99 -24.16
C THR A 62 -7.45 1.14 -24.72
N ASP A 63 -7.41 -0.15 -24.43
CA ASP A 63 -6.41 -1.06 -24.97
C ASP A 63 -6.56 -1.20 -26.49
N ARG A 64 -5.44 -1.45 -27.18
CA ARG A 64 -5.47 -1.76 -28.61
C ARG A 64 -6.02 -3.16 -28.82
N GLU A 65 -6.90 -3.32 -29.81
CA GLU A 65 -7.44 -4.64 -30.18
C GLU A 65 -6.32 -5.67 -30.39
N GLY A 66 -6.44 -6.83 -29.74
CA GLY A 66 -5.51 -7.95 -29.87
C GLY A 66 -4.28 -7.90 -28.94
N GLN A 67 -4.14 -6.90 -28.07
CA GLN A 67 -3.19 -6.98 -26.95
C GLN A 67 -3.88 -7.53 -25.71
N ALA A 68 -3.24 -8.53 -25.08
CA ALA A 68 -3.60 -8.91 -23.72
C ALA A 68 -3.26 -7.77 -22.76
N ILE A 69 -4.02 -7.66 -21.67
CA ILE A 69 -3.74 -6.76 -20.55
C ILE A 69 -2.39 -7.18 -19.96
N VAL A 70 -1.31 -6.50 -20.34
CA VAL A 70 0.03 -6.80 -19.84
C VAL A 70 0.65 -5.52 -19.31
N ALA A 71 0.41 -5.24 -18.03
CA ALA A 71 1.44 -4.58 -17.26
C ALA A 71 2.58 -5.59 -17.11
N ASN A 72 3.77 -5.24 -17.62
CA ASN A 72 4.91 -6.17 -17.58
C ASN A 72 5.35 -6.38 -16.12
N GLU A 73 5.88 -7.57 -15.82
CA GLU A 73 6.31 -7.92 -14.46
C GLU A 73 7.40 -6.96 -13.94
N GLU A 74 8.26 -6.45 -14.83
CA GLU A 74 9.26 -5.44 -14.50
C GLU A 74 8.64 -4.14 -13.95
N MET A 75 7.55 -3.63 -14.55
CA MET A 75 6.85 -2.43 -14.08
C MET A 75 6.24 -2.64 -12.70
N PHE A 76 5.70 -3.82 -12.41
CA PHE A 76 5.19 -4.14 -11.08
C PHE A 76 6.32 -4.20 -10.04
N GLY A 77 7.50 -4.71 -10.42
CA GLY A 77 8.68 -4.67 -9.56
C GLY A 77 9.07 -3.24 -9.15
N PHE A 78 9.16 -2.31 -10.12
CA PHE A 78 9.54 -0.92 -9.85
C PHE A 78 8.52 -0.13 -9.01
N THR A 79 7.23 -0.51 -9.08
CA THR A 79 6.15 0.20 -8.40
C THR A 79 5.68 -0.48 -7.11
N SER A 80 6.26 -1.64 -6.78
CA SER A 80 5.91 -2.40 -5.59
C SER A 80 6.16 -1.60 -4.31
N ILE A 81 5.21 -1.73 -3.39
CA ILE A 81 5.30 -1.15 -2.05
C ILE A 81 5.81 -2.17 -1.02
N LEU A 82 6.04 -3.40 -1.48
CA LEU A 82 6.60 -4.52 -0.75
C LEU A 82 8.06 -4.67 -1.17
N GLU A 83 8.92 -4.94 -0.20
CA GLU A 83 10.29 -5.37 -0.47
C GLU A 83 10.23 -6.77 -1.10
N VAL A 84 10.56 -6.85 -2.39
CA VAL A 84 10.62 -8.07 -3.23
C VAL A 84 12.06 -8.45 -3.52
#